data_AF-A0AAN4WYI7-F1
#
_entry.id   AF-A0AAN4WYI7-F1
#
_cell.length_a   1.000
_cell.length_b   1.000
_cell.length_c   1.000
_cell.angle_alpha   90.00
_cell.angle_beta   90.00
_cell.angle_gamma   90.00
#
_symmetry.space_group_name_H-M   'P 1'
#
loop_
_entity.id
_entity.type
_entity.pdbx_description
1 polymer ?
#
loop_
_entity_poly.entity_id
_entity_poly.type
_entity_poly.pdbx_seq_one_letter_code
_entity_poly.pdbx_strand_id
1 'polypeptide(L)'
;MPVTAGTGGGVPNMTLKAWAYVTSAGALVRGFNVASASRAGLGAYQVNFSAAMATAEYVGRVVVVSSASSGVIATVVTNGTGSCKVFPSSGGGGGGGADSAFYVEIYE
;
A
#
# COMPACT_ATOMS: atom_id res chain seq x y z
N MET A 1 -24.98 -23.79 -9.64
CA MET A 1 -23.78 -23.57 -8.80
C MET A 1 -23.65 -22.07 -8.62
N PRO A 2 -23.79 -21.50 -7.42
CA PRO A 2 -23.69 -20.06 -7.28
C PRO A 2 -22.25 -19.64 -7.55
N VAL A 3 -22.08 -18.66 -8.43
CA VAL A 3 -20.78 -18.07 -8.73
C VAL A 3 -20.36 -17.26 -7.50
N THR A 4 -19.26 -17.66 -6.86
CA THR A 4 -18.66 -16.86 -5.79
C THR A 4 -18.19 -15.55 -6.40
N ALA A 5 -18.72 -14.43 -5.91
CA ALA A 5 -18.33 -13.11 -6.38
C ALA A 5 -16.84 -12.88 -6.10
N GLY A 6 -16.00 -13.07 -7.12
CA GLY A 6 -14.67 -12.51 -7.15
C GLY A 6 -14.80 -11.02 -7.39
N THR A 7 -14.82 -10.23 -6.33
CA THR A 7 -14.91 -8.77 -6.45
C THR A 7 -13.64 -8.14 -5.88
N GLY A 8 -12.74 -7.78 -6.79
CA GLY A 8 -11.60 -6.88 -6.55
C GLY A 8 -10.27 -7.57 -6.29
N GLY A 9 -9.53 -7.90 -7.36
CA GLY A 9 -8.06 -8.00 -7.40
C GLY A 9 -7.33 -8.61 -6.19
N GLY A 10 -7.93 -9.60 -5.53
CA GLY A 10 -7.39 -10.18 -4.30
C GLY A 10 -6.32 -11.24 -4.57
N VAL A 11 -5.37 -11.35 -3.66
CA VAL A 11 -4.44 -12.48 -3.59
C VAL A 11 -5.27 -13.72 -3.18
N PRO A 12 -5.20 -14.85 -3.89
CA PRO A 12 -6.04 -16.01 -3.60
C PRO A 12 -5.87 -16.49 -2.15
N ASN A 13 -6.98 -16.78 -1.48
CA ASN A 13 -7.05 -17.21 -0.07
C ASN A 13 -6.60 -16.18 0.98
N MET A 14 -6.48 -14.89 0.64
CA MET A 14 -6.22 -13.82 1.62
C MET A 14 -7.40 -12.85 1.70
N THR A 15 -7.60 -12.22 2.86
CA THR A 15 -8.71 -11.27 3.09
C THR A 15 -8.21 -9.84 3.07
N LEU A 16 -8.92 -8.92 2.41
CA LEU A 16 -8.58 -7.49 2.48
C LEU A 16 -8.77 -6.98 3.93
N LYS A 17 -7.70 -6.48 4.54
CA LYS A 17 -7.70 -5.96 5.91
C LYS A 17 -7.53 -4.45 6.01
N ALA A 18 -6.89 -3.83 5.02
CA ALA A 18 -6.73 -2.38 4.96
C ALA A 18 -6.60 -1.91 3.51
N TRP A 19 -6.99 -0.67 3.25
CA TRP A 19 -6.66 0.01 2.00
C TRP A 19 -6.48 1.51 2.25
N ALA A 20 -5.67 2.16 1.42
CA ALA A 20 -5.49 3.60 1.48
C ALA A 20 -5.22 4.21 0.10
N TYR A 21 -5.69 5.43 -0.08
CA TYR A 21 -5.25 6.33 -1.14
C TYR A 21 -4.42 7.44 -0.51
N VAL A 22 -3.18 7.58 -0.97
CA VAL A 22 -2.18 8.52 -0.43
C VAL A 22 -1.71 9.44 -1.54
N THR A 23 -1.65 10.74 -1.26
CA THR A 23 -1.13 11.74 -2.21
C THR A 23 0.38 11.62 -2.36
N SER A 24 0.96 12.23 -3.40
CA SER A 24 2.42 12.33 -3.56
C SER A 24 3.10 13.10 -2.42
N ALA A 25 2.37 13.96 -1.69
CA ALA A 25 2.89 14.60 -0.48
C ALA A 25 2.93 13.66 0.75
N GLY A 26 2.37 12.45 0.62
CA GLY A 26 2.28 11.47 1.70
C GLY A 26 1.06 11.64 2.60
N ALA A 27 0.09 12.46 2.20
CA ALA A 27 -1.14 12.66 2.97
C ALA A 27 -2.17 11.57 2.66
N LEU A 28 -2.77 10.99 3.70
CA LEU A 28 -3.91 10.08 3.55
C LEU A 28 -5.16 10.87 3.10
N VAL A 29 -5.72 10.52 1.95
CA VAL A 29 -6.96 11.14 1.46
C VAL A 29 -8.19 10.37 1.95
N ARG A 30 -8.10 9.04 1.86
CA ARG A 30 -9.16 8.11 2.26
C ARG A 30 -8.58 6.72 2.46
N GLY A 31 -9.21 5.92 3.31
CA GLY A 31 -8.77 4.57 3.59
C GLY A 31 -9.75 3.81 4.47
N PHE A 32 -9.49 2.52 4.63
CA PHE A 32 -10.10 1.64 5.60
C PHE A 32 -9.01 0.99 6.45
N ASN A 33 -9.20 0.98 7.76
CA ASN A 33 -8.23 0.48 8.73
C ASN A 33 -6.83 1.12 8.62
N VAL A 34 -6.79 2.40 8.22
CA VAL A 34 -5.56 3.20 8.14
C VAL A 34 -5.75 4.46 8.97
N ALA A 35 -4.90 4.65 9.98
CA ALA A 35 -4.95 5.80 10.87
C ALA A 35 -4.23 7.01 10.28
N SER A 36 -3.07 6.78 9.64
CA SER A 36 -2.28 7.84 9.05
C SER A 36 -1.38 7.32 7.94
N ALA A 37 -1.06 8.19 6.98
CA ALA A 37 0.05 8.01 6.07
C ALA A 37 0.99 9.21 6.18
N SER A 38 2.29 8.97 5.98
CA SER A 38 3.29 10.03 5.98
C SER A 38 4.43 9.69 5.03
N ARG A 39 5.05 10.72 4.47
CA ARG A 39 6.27 10.58 3.68
C ARG A 39 7.45 10.42 4.63
N ALA A 40 8.15 9.29 4.53
CA ALA A 40 9.35 8.98 5.33
C ALA A 40 10.65 9.40 4.62
N GLY A 41 10.59 9.61 3.30
CA GLY A 41 11.69 10.05 2.47
C GLY A 41 11.26 10.18 1.01
N LEU A 42 12.19 10.53 0.13
CA LEU A 42 11.91 10.63 -1.31
C LEU A 42 11.44 9.27 -1.86
N GLY A 43 10.21 9.22 -2.37
CA GLY A 43 9.61 7.98 -2.89
C GLY A 43 9.37 6.90 -1.83
N ALA A 44 9.38 7.25 -0.55
CA ALA A 44 9.19 6.32 0.57
C ALA A 44 8.10 6.82 1.51
N TYR A 45 7.11 5.96 1.77
CA TYR A 45 5.94 6.30 2.56
C TYR A 45 5.74 5.27 3.67
N GLN A 46 5.25 5.73 4.81
CA GLN A 46 4.81 4.87 5.89
C GLN A 46 3.30 5.01 6.06
N VAL A 47 2.62 3.86 6.10
CA VAL A 47 1.19 3.75 6.33
C VAL A 47 0.98 3.04 7.66
N ASN A 48 0.30 3.69 8.59
CA ASN A 48 0.01 3.16 9.92
C ASN A 48 -1.46 2.70 9.96
N PHE A 49 -1.69 1.49 10.44
CA PHE A 49 -3.03 0.92 10.55
C PHE A 49 -3.76 1.43 11.80
N SER A 50 -5.08 1.50 11.71
CA SER A 50 -5.91 1.87 12.88
C SER A 50 -6.01 0.72 13.88
N ALA A 51 -6.13 -0.50 13.38
CA ALA A 51 -6.02 -1.74 14.13
C ALA A 51 -4.88 -2.57 13.54
N ALA A 52 -4.02 -3.09 14.41
CA ALA A 52 -2.92 -3.96 14.02
C ALA A 52 -3.45 -5.25 13.36
N MET A 53 -2.74 -5.71 12.35
CA MET A 53 -2.93 -7.03 11.73
C MET A 53 -2.66 -8.15 12.74
N ALA A 54 -3.17 -9.36 12.48
CA ALA A 54 -2.94 -10.47 13.40
C ALA A 54 -1.46 -10.91 13.37
N THR A 55 -0.84 -10.82 12.21
CA THR A 55 0.56 -11.18 11.93
C THR A 55 1.23 -10.10 11.09
N ALA A 56 2.57 -10.14 11.02
CA ALA A 56 3.35 -9.31 10.10
C ALA A 56 3.48 -9.95 8.70
N GLU A 57 2.77 -11.05 8.44
CA GLU A 57 2.81 -11.83 7.20
C GLU A 57 1.61 -11.48 6.32
N TYR A 58 1.59 -10.25 5.81
CA TYR A 58 0.55 -9.77 4.91
C TYR A 58 1.14 -9.37 3.56
N VAL A 59 0.30 -9.41 2.52
CA VAL A 59 0.67 -9.02 1.15
C VAL A 59 0.06 -7.67 0.81
N GLY A 60 0.85 -6.80 0.19
CA GLY A 60 0.40 -5.50 -0.28
C GLY A 60 0.34 -5.43 -1.80
N ARG A 61 -0.79 -4.95 -2.35
CA ARG A 61 -0.93 -4.58 -3.76
C ARG A 61 -0.92 -3.06 -3.88
N VAL A 62 -0.06 -2.52 -4.73
CA VAL A 62 0.06 -1.07 -4.93
C VAL A 62 -0.24 -0.73 -6.38
N VAL A 63 -1.07 0.29 -6.56
CA VAL A 63 -1.33 0.94 -7.83
C VAL A 63 -0.82 2.36 -7.74
N VAL A 64 0.14 2.70 -8.59
CA VAL A 64 0.68 4.06 -8.68
C VAL A 64 -0.24 4.89 -9.55
N VAL A 65 -0.64 6.06 -9.05
CA VAL A 65 -1.70 6.89 -9.65
C VAL A 65 -1.11 8.08 -10.44
N SER A 66 0.18 8.38 -10.27
CA SER A 66 0.89 9.39 -11.06
C SER A 66 1.46 8.82 -12.35
N SER A 67 1.21 9.53 -13.45
CA SER A 67 1.32 9.08 -14.85
C SER A 67 2.68 9.27 -15.52
N ALA A 68 3.78 9.51 -14.81
CA ALA A 68 4.99 10.02 -15.47
C ALA A 68 6.00 8.97 -15.96
N SER A 69 5.87 7.67 -15.63
CA SER A 69 6.91 6.70 -16.03
C SER A 69 6.33 5.30 -16.25
N SER A 70 6.39 4.82 -17.49
CA SER A 70 6.22 3.40 -17.80
C SER A 70 7.33 2.59 -17.10
N GLY A 71 7.01 1.40 -16.59
CA GLY A 71 7.99 0.53 -15.92
C GLY A 71 8.22 0.83 -14.43
N VAL A 72 7.33 1.57 -13.76
CA VAL A 72 7.39 1.77 -12.31
C VAL A 72 7.16 0.46 -11.58
N ILE A 73 8.13 0.07 -10.75
CA ILE A 73 7.98 -1.00 -9.77
C ILE A 73 7.49 -0.36 -8.48
N ALA A 74 6.38 -0.87 -7.95
CA ALA A 74 5.90 -0.49 -6.63
C ALA A 74 6.09 -1.65 -5.66
N THR A 75 6.49 -1.35 -4.42
CA THR A 75 6.77 -2.37 -3.41
C THR A 75 6.12 -1.98 -2.09
N VAL A 76 5.54 -2.98 -1.41
CA VAL A 76 5.13 -2.90 -0.01
C VAL A 76 6.08 -3.74 0.80
N VAL A 77 6.60 -3.18 1.88
CA VAL A 77 7.43 -3.88 2.85
C VAL A 77 6.69 -3.87 4.19
N THR A 78 6.61 -5.03 4.82
CA THR A 78 5.99 -5.15 6.13
C THR A 78 6.85 -4.44 7.19
N ASN A 79 6.21 -3.79 8.16
CA ASN A 79 6.91 -3.04 9.21
C ASN A 79 6.24 -3.30 10.56
N GLY A 80 6.20 -4.59 10.92
CA GLY A 80 5.42 -5.10 12.04
C GLY A 80 3.93 -5.22 11.71
N THR A 81 3.11 -5.50 12.73
CA THR A 81 1.66 -5.69 12.59
C THR A 81 0.87 -4.39 12.45
N GLY A 82 1.44 -3.25 12.88
CA GLY A 82 0.75 -1.95 12.94
C GLY A 82 1.05 -0.99 11.78
N SER A 83 1.99 -1.31 10.90
CA SER A 83 2.37 -0.40 9.81
C SER A 83 3.04 -1.10 8.64
N CYS A 84 2.99 -0.51 7.45
CA CYS A 84 3.79 -0.92 6.30
C CYS A 84 4.55 0.26 5.69
N LYS A 85 5.60 -0.04 4.94
CA LYS A 85 6.28 0.92 4.07
C LYS A 85 5.88 0.69 2.63
N VAL A 86 5.61 1.78 1.90
CA VAL A 86 5.22 1.75 0.49
C VAL A 86 6.21 2.58 -0.32
N PHE A 87 6.69 1.98 -1.41
CA PHE A 87 7.62 2.58 -2.36
C PHE A 87 6.94 2.57 -3.73
N PRO A 88 6.24 3.66 -4.13
CA PRO A 88 5.46 3.72 -5.37
C PRO A 88 6.29 4.11 -6.60
N SER A 89 7.61 4.01 -6.54
CA SER A 89 8.54 4.32 -7.64
C SER A 89 9.77 3.43 -7.54
N SER A 90 10.52 3.29 -8.65
CA SER A 90 11.67 2.38 -8.80
C SER A 90 12.89 2.64 -7.88
N GLY A 91 12.74 3.49 -6.86
CA GLY A 91 13.67 3.48 -5.73
C GLY A 91 13.48 2.18 -4.96
N GLY A 92 14.57 1.44 -4.69
CA GLY A 92 14.50 0.19 -3.91
C GLY A 92 13.95 0.40 -2.49
N GLY A 93 13.99 -0.65 -1.65
CA GLY A 93 13.43 -0.64 -0.29
C GLY A 93 13.98 0.41 0.71
N GLY A 94 14.90 1.27 0.29
CA GLY A 94 15.37 2.44 1.05
C GLY A 94 14.76 3.79 0.61
N GLY A 95 13.92 3.82 -0.44
CA GLY A 95 13.50 5.05 -1.12
C GLY A 95 14.49 5.50 -2.19
N GLY A 96 14.17 6.59 -2.90
CA GLY A 96 15.03 7.18 -3.94
C GLY A 96 14.39 7.37 -5.32
N GLY A 97 13.11 7.01 -5.49
CA GLY A 97 12.35 7.32 -6.70
C GLY A 97 11.46 8.56 -6.55
N ALA A 98 10.71 8.93 -7.59
CA ALA A 98 9.83 10.10 -7.54
C ALA A 98 8.70 9.94 -6.49
N ASP A 99 8.30 11.06 -5.90
CA ASP A 99 7.12 11.13 -5.04
C ASP A 99 5.86 10.99 -5.87
N SER A 100 5.20 9.85 -5.73
CA SER A 100 4.02 9.46 -6.50
C SER A 100 2.81 9.30 -5.60
N ALA A 101 1.63 9.72 -6.07
CA ALA A 101 0.38 9.32 -5.44
C ALA A 101 0.13 7.83 -5.70
N PHE A 102 -0.45 7.14 -4.74
CA PHE A 102 -0.69 5.70 -4.85
C PHE A 102 -1.95 5.27 -4.12
N TYR A 103 -2.49 4.15 -4.58
CA TYR A 103 -3.50 3.36 -3.90
C TYR A 103 -2.87 2.04 -3.46
N VAL A 104 -3.12 1.62 -2.22
CA VAL A 104 -2.59 0.39 -1.65
C VAL A 104 -3.71 -0.43 -1.03
N GLU A 105 -3.66 -1.74 -1.24
CA GLU A 105 -4.50 -2.77 -0.63
C GLU A 105 -3.61 -3.71 0.17
N ILE A 106 -4.02 -4.07 1.39
CA ILE A 106 -3.29 -4.99 2.27
C ILE A 106 -4.18 -6.20 2.56
N TYR A 107 -3.64 -7.38 2.33
CA TYR A 107 -4.31 -8.66 2.47
C TYR A 107 -3.62 -9.55 3.50
N GLU A 108 -4.40 -10.14 4.40
CA GLU A 108 -4.00 -11.13 5.39
C GLU A 108 -5.00 -12.30 5.39
#